data_AF-A0AAP3CPL1-F1
#
_entry.id   AF-A0AAP3CPL1-F1
#
_cell.length_a   1.000
_cell.length_b   1.000
_cell.length_c   1.000
_cell.angle_alpha   90.00
_cell.angle_beta   90.00
_cell.angle_gamma   90.00
#
_symmetry.space_group_name_H-M   'P 1'
#
loop_
_entity.id
_entity.type
_entity.pdbx_description
1 polymer ?
#
loop_
_entity_poly.entity_id
_entity_poly.type
_entity_poly.pdbx_seq_one_letter_code
_entity_poly.pdbx_strand_id
1 'polypeptide(L)'
;QLSYGAEIVELTDLFFTDNIEYNQEAKVVLEEEQVPEVLSTFAAKLEELEEFTPDNIKASIKAVQKETGHKGKKLFMPIRVAVTGQTHGPELPQSIELIGKEIAIQRLKNI
;
A
#
# COMPACT_ATOMS: atom_id res chain seq x y z
N GLN A 1 9.82 -22.27 3.91
CA GLN A 1 10.64 -22.56 5.10
C GLN A 1 11.56 -21.35 5.26
N LEU A 2 11.44 -20.60 6.36
CA LEU A 2 12.39 -19.53 6.72
C LEU A 2 13.74 -20.17 6.96
N SER A 3 14.78 -19.70 6.26
CA SER A 3 16.07 -20.39 6.26
C SER A 3 17.10 -19.71 7.16
N TYR A 4 17.05 -18.37 7.34
CA TYR A 4 18.02 -17.64 8.19
C TYR A 4 17.42 -16.36 8.81
N GLY A 5 17.85 -16.00 10.03
CA GLY A 5 17.35 -14.83 10.77
C GLY A 5 17.66 -13.46 10.16
N ALA A 6 18.50 -13.39 9.12
CA ALA A 6 18.75 -12.16 8.37
C ALA A 6 17.53 -11.73 7.52
N GLU A 7 16.68 -12.67 7.08
CA GLU A 7 15.42 -12.36 6.39
C GLU A 7 14.39 -11.67 7.30
N ILE A 8 14.57 -11.75 8.62
CA ILE A 8 13.72 -11.04 9.60
C ILE A 8 14.00 -9.53 9.54
N VAL A 9 15.24 -9.12 9.24
CA VAL A 9 15.64 -7.70 9.24
C VAL A 9 15.02 -6.95 8.06
N GLU A 10 15.02 -7.55 6.86
CA GLU A 10 14.43 -6.93 5.66
C GLU A 10 12.90 -6.74 5.77
N LEU A 11 12.22 -7.62 6.51
CA LEU A 11 10.77 -7.48 6.77
C LEU A 11 10.48 -6.46 7.87
N THR A 12 11.39 -6.26 8.84
CA THR A 12 11.18 -5.28 9.93
C THR A 12 11.28 -3.83 9.47
N ASP A 13 12.08 -3.52 8.46
CA ASP A 13 12.20 -2.15 7.93
C ASP A 13 10.86 -1.62 7.39
N LEU A 14 9.99 -2.52 6.93
CA LEU A 14 8.62 -2.20 6.50
C LEU A 14 7.74 -1.67 7.64
N PHE A 15 8.09 -1.90 8.90
CA PHE A 15 7.28 -1.54 10.07
C PHE A 15 7.88 -0.39 10.89
N PHE A 16 9.19 -0.16 10.82
CA PHE A 16 9.90 0.79 11.71
C PHE A 16 10.53 2.00 11.01
N THR A 17 10.44 2.09 9.68
CA THR A 17 10.97 3.24 8.93
C THR A 17 9.83 4.13 8.42
N ASP A 18 9.83 5.39 8.87
CA ASP A 18 8.87 6.43 8.46
C ASP A 18 9.02 6.82 6.98
N ASN A 19 10.20 6.62 6.40
CA ASN A 19 10.54 6.94 5.03
C ASN A 19 10.87 5.67 4.24
N ILE A 20 10.00 5.29 3.31
CA ILE A 20 10.27 4.19 2.38
C ILE A 20 11.22 4.72 1.29
N GLU A 21 12.35 4.04 1.10
CA GLU A 21 13.17 4.25 -0.09
C GLU A 21 12.58 3.49 -1.29
N TYR A 22 12.06 4.25 -2.25
CA TYR A 22 11.53 3.68 -3.49
C TYR A 22 12.66 3.41 -4.49
N ASN A 23 12.77 2.16 -4.94
CA ASN A 23 13.66 1.81 -6.04
C ASN A 23 13.17 2.46 -7.37
N GLN A 24 13.97 2.33 -8.43
CA GLN A 24 13.65 2.99 -9.70
C GLN A 24 12.35 2.51 -10.34
N GLU A 25 12.01 1.22 -10.19
CA GLU A 25 10.75 0.67 -10.69
C GLU A 25 9.54 1.24 -9.93
N ALA A 26 9.64 1.32 -8.60
CA ALA A 26 8.64 1.93 -7.74
C ALA A 26 8.41 3.41 -8.07
N LYS A 27 9.48 4.18 -8.31
CA LYS A 27 9.38 5.60 -8.71
C LYS A 27 8.63 5.78 -10.02
N VAL A 28 8.91 4.95 -11.03
CA VAL A 28 8.17 4.98 -12.31
C VAL A 28 6.67 4.76 -12.11
N VAL A 29 6.28 3.85 -11.20
CA VAL A 29 4.87 3.64 -10.87
C VAL A 29 4.28 4.88 -10.20
N LEU A 30 4.98 5.49 -9.25
CA LEU A 30 4.49 6.65 -8.50
C LEU A 30 4.38 7.93 -9.35
N GLU A 31 5.11 8.00 -10.46
CA GLU A 31 5.03 9.10 -11.43
C GLU A 31 3.85 8.97 -12.42
N GLU A 32 3.09 7.87 -12.39
CA GLU A 32 1.94 7.69 -13.28
C GLU A 32 0.79 8.67 -12.94
N GLU A 33 0.12 9.21 -13.97
CA GLU A 33 -0.86 10.30 -13.81
C GLU A 33 -2.02 10.00 -12.85
N GLN A 34 -2.45 8.74 -12.75
CA GLN A 34 -3.56 8.37 -11.87
C GLN A 34 -3.18 8.24 -10.39
N VAL A 35 -1.89 8.24 -10.06
CA VAL A 35 -1.41 7.91 -8.70
C VAL A 35 -2.00 8.87 -7.66
N PRO A 36 -1.95 10.21 -7.82
CA PRO A 36 -2.45 11.11 -6.78
C PRO A 36 -3.95 10.90 -6.48
N GLU A 37 -4.76 10.65 -7.52
CA GLU A 37 -6.19 10.36 -7.38
C GLU A 37 -6.39 9.02 -6.64
N VAL A 38 -5.72 7.95 -7.07
CA VAL A 38 -5.85 6.62 -6.45
C VAL A 38 -5.43 6.64 -4.98
N LEU A 39 -4.29 7.24 -4.65
CA LEU A 39 -3.77 7.23 -3.28
C LEU A 39 -4.61 8.10 -2.34
N SER A 40 -5.01 9.29 -2.78
CA SER A 40 -5.85 10.18 -1.97
C SER A 40 -7.24 9.59 -1.71
N THR A 41 -7.89 9.01 -2.72
CA THR A 41 -9.18 8.32 -2.53
C THR A 41 -9.01 7.12 -1.60
N PHE A 42 -7.95 6.33 -1.76
CA PHE A 42 -7.74 5.16 -0.89
C PHE A 42 -7.48 5.54 0.56
N ALA A 43 -6.66 6.58 0.81
CA ALA A 43 -6.41 7.10 2.15
C ALA A 43 -7.72 7.53 2.83
N ALA A 44 -8.60 8.25 2.13
CA ALA A 44 -9.90 8.65 2.65
C ALA A 44 -10.78 7.43 3.01
N LYS A 45 -10.83 6.39 2.17
CA LYS A 45 -11.57 5.16 2.49
C LYS A 45 -11.00 4.45 3.71
N LEU A 46 -9.67 4.42 3.88
CA LEU A 46 -9.06 3.81 5.06
C LEU A 46 -9.39 4.59 6.33
N GLU A 47 -9.43 5.92 6.29
CA GLU A 47 -9.82 6.76 7.43
C GLU A 47 -11.22 6.41 7.93
N GLU A 48 -12.16 6.16 7.02
CA GLU A 48 -13.56 5.80 7.29
C GLU A 48 -13.74 4.38 7.87
N LEU A 49 -12.73 3.50 7.82
CA LEU A 49 -12.86 2.13 8.33
C LEU A 49 -12.87 2.10 9.86
N GLU A 50 -13.94 1.54 10.44
CA GLU A 50 -14.00 1.23 11.87
C GLU A 50 -13.15 0.00 12.23
N GLU A 51 -13.23 -1.05 11.41
CA GLU A 51 -12.47 -2.29 11.58
C GLU A 51 -11.43 -2.45 10.46
N PHE A 52 -10.15 -2.50 10.84
CA PHE A 52 -9.03 -2.58 9.91
C PHE A 52 -8.62 -4.04 9.62
N THR A 53 -9.49 -4.76 8.90
CA THR A 53 -9.29 -6.17 8.52
C THR A 53 -9.01 -6.32 7.01
N PRO A 54 -8.46 -7.45 6.52
CA PRO A 54 -8.13 -7.62 5.11
C PRO A 54 -9.36 -7.56 4.21
N ASP A 55 -10.51 -8.04 4.69
CA ASP A 55 -11.76 -8.00 3.94
C ASP A 55 -12.27 -6.57 3.77
N ASN A 56 -12.19 -5.74 4.82
CA ASN A 56 -12.57 -4.33 4.77
C ASN A 56 -11.60 -3.48 3.94
N ILE A 57 -10.30 -3.77 4.02
CA ILE A 57 -9.28 -3.16 3.16
C ILE A 57 -9.54 -3.51 1.69
N LYS A 58 -9.84 -4.78 1.39
CA LYS A 58 -10.20 -5.22 0.04
C LYS A 58 -11.49 -4.57 -0.46
N ALA A 59 -12.48 -4.39 0.41
CA ALA A 59 -13.70 -3.64 0.08
C ALA A 59 -13.39 -2.17 -0.23
N SER A 60 -12.48 -1.55 0.52
CA SER A 60 -12.02 -0.18 0.28
C SER A 60 -11.30 -0.04 -1.07
N ILE A 61 -10.41 -0.96 -1.43
CA ILE A 61 -9.77 -0.98 -2.76
C ILE A 61 -10.82 -1.09 -3.87
N LYS A 62 -11.86 -1.92 -3.69
CA LYS A 62 -12.97 -2.00 -4.65
C LYS A 62 -13.80 -0.71 -4.71
N ALA A 63 -13.94 0.02 -3.60
CA ALA A 63 -14.60 1.32 -3.59
C ALA A 63 -13.79 2.35 -4.40
N VAL A 64 -12.47 2.40 -4.23
CA VAL A 64 -11.56 3.24 -5.03
C VAL A 64 -11.68 2.89 -6.52
N GLN A 65 -11.73 1.60 -6.87
CA GLN A 65 -11.93 1.16 -8.24
C GLN A 65 -13.22 1.73 -8.85
N LYS A 66 -14.32 1.73 -8.10
CA LYS A 66 -15.62 2.23 -8.56
C LYS A 66 -15.61 3.76 -8.69
N GLU A 67 -14.94 4.45 -7.79
CA GLU A 67 -14.91 5.92 -7.72
C GLU A 67 -14.00 6.53 -8.80
N THR A 68 -12.79 6.00 -8.95
CA THR A 68 -11.78 6.52 -9.89
C THR A 68 -11.84 5.86 -11.28
N GLY A 69 -12.46 4.68 -11.39
CA GLY A 69 -12.48 3.88 -12.62
C GLY A 69 -11.18 3.15 -12.94
N HIS A 70 -10.09 3.41 -12.21
CA HIS A 70 -8.80 2.73 -12.39
C HIS A 70 -8.88 1.29 -11.89
N LYS A 71 -8.24 0.36 -12.63
CA LYS A 71 -8.31 -1.07 -12.36
C LYS A 71 -6.99 -1.77 -12.70
N GLY A 72 -6.83 -3.00 -12.21
CA GLY A 72 -5.63 -3.80 -12.47
C GLY A 72 -4.36 -3.08 -12.00
N LYS A 73 -3.31 -3.11 -12.82
CA LYS A 73 -1.99 -2.54 -12.44
C LYS A 73 -2.10 -1.07 -12.01
N LYS A 74 -2.91 -0.26 -12.69
CA LYS A 74 -3.10 1.18 -12.41
C LYS A 74 -3.75 1.49 -11.05
N LEU A 75 -4.40 0.52 -10.42
CA LEU A 75 -5.01 0.66 -9.10
C LEU A 75 -4.16 -0.02 -8.03
N PHE A 76 -3.84 -1.30 -8.25
CA PHE A 76 -3.21 -2.13 -7.23
C PHE A 76 -1.72 -1.81 -7.04
N MET A 77 -1.01 -1.43 -8.10
CA MET A 77 0.43 -1.20 -8.02
C MET A 77 0.77 0.11 -7.30
N PRO A 78 0.11 1.25 -7.59
CA PRO A 78 0.31 2.47 -6.80
C PRO A 78 0.07 2.26 -5.31
N ILE A 79 -1.03 1.61 -4.93
CA ILE A 79 -1.33 1.33 -3.52
C ILE A 79 -0.25 0.45 -2.89
N ARG A 80 0.16 -0.63 -3.57
CA ARG A 80 1.22 -1.52 -3.08
C ARG A 80 2.51 -0.75 -2.87
N VAL A 81 2.98 -0.04 -3.91
CA VAL A 81 4.24 0.69 -3.84
C VAL A 81 4.19 1.73 -2.73
N ALA A 82 3.16 2.57 -2.68
CA ALA A 82 3.03 3.60 -1.66
C ALA A 82 3.11 3.02 -0.24
N VAL A 83 2.40 1.90 0.02
CA VAL A 83 2.27 1.34 1.37
C VAL A 83 3.46 0.44 1.76
N THR A 84 4.02 -0.34 0.83
CA THR A 84 5.05 -1.35 1.12
C THR A 84 6.43 -1.01 0.57
N GLY A 85 6.55 -0.06 -0.35
CA GLY A 85 7.81 0.22 -1.06
C GLY A 85 8.19 -0.80 -2.12
N GLN A 86 7.39 -1.84 -2.30
CA GLN A 86 7.72 -2.97 -3.18
C GLN A 86 6.79 -3.02 -4.38
N THR A 87 7.31 -3.43 -5.53
CA THR A 87 6.52 -3.64 -6.76
C THR A 87 5.87 -5.03 -6.82
N HIS A 88 6.28 -5.92 -5.91
CA HIS A 88 5.75 -7.27 -5.73
C HIS A 88 5.57 -7.59 -4.24
N GLY A 89 5.23 -8.84 -3.91
CA GLY A 89 5.11 -9.31 -2.53
C GLY A 89 3.79 -10.04 -2.25
N PRO A 90 3.49 -10.31 -0.97
CA PRO A 90 2.32 -11.06 -0.56
C PRO A 90 1.01 -10.31 -0.85
N GLU A 91 -0.13 -10.92 -0.54
CA GLU A 91 -1.45 -10.34 -0.76
C GLU A 91 -1.56 -8.94 -0.16
N LEU A 92 -2.03 -7.99 -0.98
CA LEU A 92 -2.00 -6.57 -0.63
C LEU A 92 -2.86 -6.25 0.60
N PRO A 93 -4.11 -6.73 0.74
CA PRO A 93 -4.92 -6.42 1.93
C PRO A 93 -4.30 -6.93 3.23
N GLN A 94 -3.67 -8.11 3.20
CA GLN A 94 -2.98 -8.68 4.37
C GLN A 94 -1.72 -7.87 4.71
N SER A 95 -0.99 -7.42 3.69
CA SER A 95 0.20 -6.58 3.88
C SER A 95 -0.18 -5.25 4.52
N ILE A 96 -1.28 -4.63 4.05
CA ILE A 96 -1.80 -3.37 4.60
C ILE A 96 -2.28 -3.56 6.04
N GLU A 97 -3.02 -4.63 6.34
CA GLU A 97 -3.44 -4.96 7.73
C GLU A 97 -2.23 -5.03 8.66
N LEU A 98 -1.21 -5.79 8.27
CA LEU A 98 0.00 -5.98 9.08
C LEU A 98 0.71 -4.65 9.34
N ILE A 99 0.81 -3.77 8.33
CA ILE A 99 1.44 -2.44 8.46
C ILE A 99 0.69 -1.55 9.45
N GLY A 100 -0.62 -1.71 9.56
CA GLY A 100 -1.48 -0.92 10.43
C GLY A 100 -2.04 0.34 9.76
N LYS A 101 -3.20 0.79 10.27
CA LYS A 101 -4.02 1.84 9.67
C LYS A 101 -3.30 3.18 9.58
N GLU A 102 -2.71 3.62 10.68
CA GLU A 102 -2.06 4.92 10.80
C GLU A 102 -0.85 5.02 9.87
N ILE A 103 0.01 4.00 9.87
CA ILE A 103 1.21 3.95 9.02
C ILE A 103 0.81 3.88 7.54
N ALA A 104 -0.17 3.06 7.18
CA ALA A 104 -0.65 2.96 5.81
C ALA A 104 -1.17 4.32 5.30
N ILE A 105 -1.99 5.03 6.09
CA ILE A 105 -2.52 6.35 5.72
C ILE A 105 -1.40 7.39 5.63
N GLN A 106 -0.46 7.41 6.58
CA GLN A 106 0.69 8.31 6.55
C GLN A 106 1.50 8.13 5.27
N ARG A 107 1.81 6.87 4.91
CA ARG A 107 2.56 6.55 3.70
C ARG A 107 1.84 6.98 2.44
N LEU A 108 0.53 6.74 2.35
CA LEU A 108 -0.29 7.17 1.22
C LEU A 108 -0.31 8.70 1.03
N LYS A 109 -0.26 9.47 2.13
CA LYS A 109 -0.26 10.94 2.11
C LYS A 109 1.10 11.59 1.87
N ASN A 110 2.18 10.83 2.00
CA ASN A 110 3.56 11.33 1.84
C ASN A 110 4.13 11.11 0.43
N ILE A 111 3.32 10.58 -0.49
CA ILE A 111 3.61 10.50 -1.93
C ILE A 111 3.05 11.73 -2.62
#